data_AF-A0A7G8BRU9-F1
#
_entry.id   AF-A0A7G8BRU9-F1
#
_cell.length_a   1.000
_cell.length_b   1.000
_cell.length_c   1.000
_cell.angle_alpha   90.00
_cell.angle_beta   90.00
_cell.angle_gamma   90.00
#
_symmetry.space_group_name_H-M   'P 1'
#
loop_
_entity.id
_entity.type
_entity.pdbx_description
1 polymer ?
#
loop_
_entity_poly.entity_id
_entity_poly.type
_entity_poly.pdbx_seq_one_letter_code
_entity_poly.pdbx_strand_id
1 'polypeptide(L)'
;MNRLEILQRLGTVYKLMEEIHSVEARRAAAELGQVAVTLSAEERLVGAARTGGRDAVRDEDRLRRIATTAQSQMANLRKYQLEPIFDRRHEANEQAGRRYQESRLWNERMKNLIAREMERSAKSEGRREQAASDDRSLASSRRAKKGSRKR
;
A
#
# COMPACT_ATOMS: atom_id res chain seq x y z
N MET A 1 -19.09 20.53 -14.67
CA MET A 1 -18.41 19.33 -14.14
C MET A 1 -19.18 18.87 -12.93
N ASN A 2 -19.70 17.65 -12.96
CA ASN A 2 -20.61 17.17 -11.91
C ASN A 2 -19.81 16.71 -10.69
N ARG A 3 -20.32 16.90 -9.46
CA ARG A 3 -19.59 16.57 -8.22
C ARG A 3 -19.18 15.10 -8.15
N LEU A 4 -20.01 14.21 -8.70
CA LEU A 4 -19.73 12.79 -8.82
C LEU A 4 -18.51 12.49 -9.70
N GLU A 5 -18.35 13.19 -10.84
CA GLU A 5 -17.22 13.00 -11.76
C GLU A 5 -15.90 13.40 -11.09
N ILE A 6 -15.91 14.47 -10.29
CA ILE A 6 -14.74 14.92 -9.54
C ILE A 6 -14.32 13.87 -8.52
N LEU A 7 -15.27 13.33 -7.76
CA LEU A 7 -15.00 12.28 -6.75
C LEU A 7 -14.49 10.98 -7.40
N GLN A 8 -15.06 10.58 -8.53
CA GLN A 8 -14.58 9.41 -9.28
C GLN A 8 -13.15 9.60 -9.78
N ARG A 9 -12.83 10.78 -10.35
CA ARG A 9 -11.47 11.12 -10.78
C ARG A 9 -10.49 11.10 -9.60
N LEU A 10 -10.88 11.66 -8.46
CA LEU A 10 -10.05 11.64 -7.26
C LEU A 10 -9.78 10.21 -6.80
N GLY A 11 -10.81 9.35 -6.76
CA GLY A 11 -10.67 7.94 -6.41
C GLY A 11 -9.68 7.19 -7.31
N THR A 12 -9.70 7.45 -8.62
CA THR A 12 -8.76 6.86 -9.58
C THR A 12 -7.32 7.32 -9.34
N VAL A 13 -7.09 8.61 -9.06
CA VAL A 13 -5.75 9.13 -8.76
C VAL A 13 -5.17 8.47 -7.51
N TYR A 14 -5.96 8.36 -6.44
CA TYR A 14 -5.50 7.71 -5.21
C TYR A 14 -5.18 6.23 -5.40
N LYS A 15 -5.96 5.52 -6.22
CA LYS A 15 -5.65 4.12 -6.57
C LYS A 15 -4.31 3.99 -7.29
N LEU A 16 -4.03 4.88 -8.26
CA LEU A 16 -2.75 4.91 -8.97
C LEU A 16 -1.57 5.20 -8.03
N MET A 17 -1.74 6.14 -7.08
CA MET A 17 -0.70 6.41 -6.08
C MET A 17 -0.42 5.19 -5.19
N GLU A 18 -1.45 4.42 -4.83
CA GLU A 18 -1.30 3.18 -4.05
C GLU A 18 -0.51 2.11 -4.83
N GLU A 19 -0.78 1.96 -6.13
CA GLU A 19 -0.04 1.04 -7.00
C GLU A 19 1.44 1.43 -7.12
N ILE A 20 1.75 2.73 -7.30
CA ILE A 20 3.13 3.23 -7.34
C ILE A 20 3.86 2.92 -6.03
N HIS A 21 3.29 3.28 -4.87
CA HIS A 21 3.89 2.99 -3.57
C HIS A 21 4.10 1.49 -3.35
N SER A 22 3.19 0.64 -3.81
CA SER A 22 3.33 -0.82 -3.74
C SER A 22 4.50 -1.34 -4.57
N VAL A 23 4.74 -0.76 -5.76
CA VAL A 23 5.87 -1.13 -6.62
C VAL A 23 7.19 -0.66 -6.02
N GLU A 24 7.24 0.57 -5.52
CA GLU A 24 8.42 1.12 -4.83
C GLU A 24 8.80 0.28 -3.61
N ALA A 25 7.81 -0.10 -2.79
CA ALA A 25 8.03 -0.96 -1.63
C ALA A 25 8.56 -2.35 -2.03
N ARG A 26 8.03 -2.94 -3.12
CA ARG A 26 8.51 -4.24 -3.64
C ARG A 26 9.94 -4.16 -4.16
N ARG A 27 10.29 -3.08 -4.87
CA ARG A 27 11.65 -2.85 -5.37
C ARG A 27 12.64 -2.69 -4.22
N ALA A 28 12.32 -1.85 -3.23
CA ALA A 28 13.15 -1.67 -2.04
C ALA A 28 13.32 -2.99 -1.27
N ALA A 29 12.26 -3.78 -1.13
CA ALA A 29 12.33 -5.09 -0.49
C ALA A 29 13.25 -6.09 -1.25
N ALA A 30 13.24 -6.06 -2.58
CA ALA A 30 14.09 -6.93 -3.40
C ALA A 30 15.59 -6.58 -3.28
N GLU A 31 15.92 -5.28 -3.34
CA GLU A 31 17.30 -4.79 -3.17
C GLU A 31 17.84 -5.14 -1.77
N LEU A 32 17.00 -5.09 -0.74
CA LEU A 32 17.36 -5.44 0.65
C LEU A 32 17.38 -6.95 0.92
N GLY A 33 16.66 -7.76 0.14
CA GLY A 33 16.70 -9.22 0.25
C GLY A 33 18.12 -9.77 0.03
N GLN A 34 18.86 -9.17 -0.90
CA GLN A 34 20.27 -9.51 -1.13
C GLN A 34 21.14 -9.17 0.08
N VAL A 35 20.91 -8.02 0.72
CA VAL A 35 21.62 -7.58 1.92
C VAL A 35 21.31 -8.47 3.15
N ALA A 36 20.08 -8.94 3.27
CA ALA A 36 19.71 -9.86 4.35
C ALA A 36 20.36 -11.24 4.20
N VAL A 37 20.45 -11.73 2.96
CA VAL A 37 21.15 -12.98 2.65
C VAL A 37 22.64 -12.87 2.93
N THR A 38 23.29 -11.76 2.56
CA THR A 38 24.72 -11.55 2.85
C THR A 38 24.98 -11.47 4.33
N LEU A 39 24.16 -10.74 5.12
CA LEU A 39 24.36 -10.68 6.57
C LEU A 39 24.20 -12.06 7.24
N SER A 40 23.18 -12.84 6.86
CA SER A 40 23.00 -14.19 7.41
C SER A 40 24.19 -15.11 7.07
N ALA A 41 24.77 -14.95 5.88
CA ALA A 41 25.99 -15.66 5.52
C ALA A 41 27.19 -15.22 6.39
N GLU A 42 27.35 -13.91 6.65
CA GLU A 42 28.39 -13.39 7.54
C GLU A 42 28.23 -13.87 8.99
N GLU A 43 27.02 -13.95 9.52
CA GLU A 43 26.76 -14.51 10.86
C GLU A 43 27.17 -15.97 10.96
N ARG A 44 26.88 -16.77 9.92
CA ARG A 44 27.32 -18.16 9.83
C ARG A 44 28.85 -18.25 9.76
N LEU A 45 29.51 -17.36 9.03
CA LEU A 45 30.97 -17.29 8.95
C LEU A 45 31.59 -16.95 10.32
N VAL A 46 31.01 -16.02 11.09
CA VAL A 46 31.45 -15.76 12.49
C VAL A 46 31.29 -17.00 13.36
N GLY A 47 30.16 -17.69 13.26
CA GLY A 47 29.92 -18.94 13.99
C GLY A 47 30.93 -20.04 13.65
N ALA A 48 31.23 -20.19 12.35
CA ALA A 48 32.24 -21.13 11.84
C ALA A 48 33.66 -20.74 12.28
N ALA A 49 34.01 -19.45 12.24
CA ALA A 49 35.30 -18.97 12.71
C ALA A 49 35.49 -19.20 14.22
N ARG A 50 34.44 -19.05 15.03
CA ARG A 50 34.47 -19.34 16.48
C ARG A 50 34.70 -20.82 16.77
N THR A 51 34.04 -21.71 16.03
CA THR A 51 34.23 -23.17 16.19
C THR A 51 35.60 -23.61 15.72
N GLY A 52 36.01 -23.21 14.50
CA GLY A 52 37.35 -23.50 13.97
C GLY A 52 38.48 -22.89 14.80
N GLY A 53 38.25 -21.74 15.44
CA GLY A 53 39.20 -21.13 16.38
C GLY A 53 39.39 -21.97 17.65
N ARG A 54 38.34 -22.60 18.18
CA ARG A 54 38.46 -23.53 19.32
C ARG A 54 39.22 -24.79 18.93
N ASP A 55 38.99 -25.30 17.73
CA ASP A 55 39.71 -26.48 17.21
C ASP A 55 41.20 -26.15 17.00
N ALA A 56 41.51 -25.00 16.39
CA ALA A 56 42.88 -24.50 16.29
C ALA A 56 43.53 -24.20 17.65
N VAL A 57 42.73 -23.94 18.69
CA VAL A 57 43.24 -23.83 20.05
C VAL A 57 43.68 -25.20 20.58
N ARG A 58 42.81 -26.19 20.42
CA ARG A 58 43.05 -27.57 20.82
C ARG A 58 44.23 -28.21 20.07
N ASP A 59 44.38 -27.92 18.78
CA ASP A 59 45.41 -28.51 17.92
C ASP A 59 46.74 -27.73 17.93
N GLU A 60 46.84 -26.68 18.76
CA GLU A 60 48.01 -25.76 18.84
C GLU A 60 48.40 -25.10 17.50
N ASP A 61 47.51 -25.09 16.52
CA ASP A 61 47.74 -24.49 15.20
C ASP A 61 47.63 -22.96 15.26
N ARG A 62 48.79 -22.33 15.39
CA ARG A 62 48.94 -20.87 15.50
C ARG A 62 48.47 -20.13 14.25
N LEU A 63 48.69 -20.67 13.06
CA LEU A 63 48.30 -20.03 11.80
C LEU A 63 46.77 -20.02 11.65
N ARG A 64 46.13 -21.15 11.99
CA ARG A 64 44.68 -21.29 11.92
C ARG A 64 43.96 -20.44 12.97
N ARG A 65 44.56 -20.22 14.14
CA ARG A 65 44.06 -19.22 15.11
C ARG A 65 44.08 -17.79 14.56
N ILE A 66 45.16 -17.38 13.90
CA ILE A 66 45.28 -16.03 13.32
C ILE A 66 44.24 -15.85 12.21
N ALA A 67 44.11 -16.84 11.33
CA ALA A 67 43.14 -16.81 10.23
C ALA A 67 41.69 -16.72 10.73
N THR A 68 41.31 -17.52 11.72
CA THR A 68 39.95 -17.49 12.31
C THR A 68 39.65 -16.19 13.04
N THR A 69 40.65 -15.62 13.72
CA THR A 69 40.52 -14.29 14.35
C THR A 69 40.29 -13.20 13.30
N ALA A 70 41.08 -13.19 12.23
CA ALA A 70 40.93 -12.22 11.13
C ALA A 70 39.56 -12.34 10.44
N GLN A 71 39.10 -13.57 10.17
CA GLN A 71 37.75 -13.82 9.63
C GLN A 71 36.66 -13.27 10.54
N SER A 72 36.74 -13.52 11.85
CA SER A 72 35.75 -12.99 12.80
C SER A 72 35.76 -11.46 12.84
N GLN A 73 36.93 -10.82 12.77
CA GLN A 73 37.04 -9.37 12.76
C GLN A 73 36.42 -8.77 11.49
N MET A 74 36.72 -9.33 10.32
CA MET A 74 36.14 -8.87 9.06
C MET A 74 34.63 -9.02 9.03
N ALA A 75 34.11 -10.15 9.48
CA ALA A 75 32.66 -10.39 9.49
C ALA A 75 31.94 -9.48 10.51
N ASN A 76 32.52 -9.22 11.68
CA ASN A 76 31.99 -8.22 12.61
C ASN A 76 31.98 -6.81 11.99
N LEU A 77 33.04 -6.42 11.28
CA LEU A 77 33.12 -5.12 10.62
C LEU A 77 32.05 -4.97 9.55
N ARG A 78 31.83 -6.01 8.73
CA ARG A 78 30.75 -6.06 7.74
C ARG A 78 29.37 -5.97 8.39
N LYS A 79 29.15 -6.67 9.51
CA LYS A 79 27.90 -6.56 10.27
C LYS A 79 27.62 -5.11 10.70
N TYR A 80 28.58 -4.43 11.32
CA TYR A 80 28.41 -3.03 11.72
C TYR A 80 28.13 -2.09 10.56
N GLN A 81 28.68 -2.36 9.38
CA GLN A 81 28.39 -1.58 8.17
C GLN A 81 26.96 -1.82 7.65
N LEU A 82 26.39 -3.00 7.88
CA LEU A 82 25.06 -3.38 7.41
C LEU A 82 23.95 -3.01 8.41
N GLU A 83 24.23 -2.90 9.71
CA GLU A 83 23.26 -2.58 10.76
C GLU A 83 22.42 -1.31 10.47
N PRO A 84 23.01 -0.16 10.05
CA PRO A 84 22.25 1.04 9.73
C PRO A 84 21.28 0.86 8.55
N ILE A 85 21.57 -0.07 7.64
CA ILE A 85 20.68 -0.40 6.51
C ILE A 85 19.44 -1.15 7.01
N PHE A 86 19.59 -1.98 8.03
CA PHE A 86 18.47 -2.68 8.67
C PHE A 86 17.58 -1.75 9.48
N ASP A 87 18.15 -0.81 10.23
CA ASP A 87 17.36 0.18 10.98
C ASP A 87 16.50 1.02 10.02
N ARG A 88 17.12 1.53 8.94
CA ARG A 88 16.40 2.23 7.86
C ARG A 88 15.31 1.37 7.22
N ARG A 89 15.53 0.05 7.07
CA ARG A 89 14.50 -0.88 6.58
C ARG A 89 13.33 -0.97 7.55
N HIS A 90 13.61 -1.12 8.85
CA HIS A 90 12.56 -1.25 9.84
C HIS A 90 11.67 0.00 9.83
N GLU A 91 12.29 1.18 9.84
CA GLU A 91 11.60 2.47 9.73
C GLU A 91 10.81 2.59 8.42
N ALA A 92 11.42 2.27 7.28
CA ALA A 92 10.75 2.35 5.98
C ALA A 92 9.56 1.39 5.88
N ASN A 93 9.67 0.18 6.45
CA ASN A 93 8.60 -0.79 6.45
C ASN A 93 7.44 -0.35 7.37
N GLU A 94 7.74 0.20 8.54
CA GLU A 94 6.72 0.79 9.40
C GLU A 94 6.02 1.97 8.73
N GLN A 95 6.77 2.84 8.06
CA GLN A 95 6.20 3.97 7.31
C GLN A 95 5.34 3.50 6.14
N ALA A 96 5.79 2.49 5.38
CA ALA A 96 5.03 1.90 4.29
C ALA A 96 3.74 1.24 4.80
N GLY A 97 3.81 0.52 5.93
CA GLY A 97 2.65 -0.06 6.60
C GLY A 97 1.64 1.00 7.03
N ARG A 98 2.10 2.11 7.63
CA ARG A 98 1.25 3.26 7.99
C ARG A 98 0.59 3.89 6.76
N ARG A 99 1.37 4.19 5.71
CA ARG A 99 0.86 4.76 4.45
C ARG A 99 -0.18 3.86 3.78
N TYR A 100 0.04 2.54 3.81
CA TYR A 100 -0.92 1.59 3.26
C TYR A 100 -2.25 1.61 4.05
N GLN A 101 -2.19 1.58 5.38
CA GLN A 101 -3.39 1.67 6.22
C GLN A 101 -4.16 2.98 5.99
N GLU A 102 -3.45 4.12 5.91
CA GLU A 102 -4.04 5.42 5.61
C GLU A 102 -4.67 5.47 4.22
N SER A 103 -3.96 4.97 3.19
CA SER A 103 -4.46 4.88 1.82
C SER A 103 -5.73 4.03 1.74
N ARG A 104 -5.72 2.86 2.38
CA ARG A 104 -6.88 1.97 2.42
C ARG A 104 -8.08 2.64 3.08
N LEU A 105 -7.90 3.26 4.25
CA LEU A 105 -8.98 3.97 4.95
C LEU A 105 -9.54 5.11 4.10
N TRP A 106 -8.67 5.85 3.42
CA TRP A 106 -9.06 6.91 2.50
C TRP A 106 -9.87 6.36 1.32
N ASN A 107 -9.41 5.27 0.71
CA ASN A 107 -10.09 4.62 -0.41
C ASN A 107 -11.48 4.11 -0.01
N GLU A 108 -11.62 3.51 1.17
CA GLU A 108 -12.92 3.12 1.75
C GLU A 108 -13.83 4.33 1.98
N ARG A 109 -13.31 5.43 2.54
CA ARG A 109 -14.06 6.69 2.71
C ARG A 109 -14.51 7.26 1.37
N MET A 110 -13.65 7.24 0.35
CA MET A 110 -13.96 7.75 -0.98
C MET A 110 -15.04 6.92 -1.67
N LYS A 111 -14.97 5.58 -1.58
CA LYS A 111 -16.02 4.68 -2.09
C LYS A 111 -17.38 4.99 -1.46
N ASN A 112 -17.41 5.18 -0.14
CA ASN A 112 -18.63 5.54 0.58
C ASN A 112 -19.18 6.91 0.15
N LEU A 113 -18.31 7.90 -0.09
CA LEU A 113 -18.71 9.22 -0.59
C LEU A 113 -19.30 9.13 -2.00
N ILE A 114 -18.65 8.40 -2.91
CA ILE A 114 -19.14 8.18 -4.27
C ILE A 114 -20.49 7.48 -4.24
N ALA A 115 -20.64 6.40 -3.46
CA ALA A 115 -21.91 5.67 -3.34
C ALA A 115 -23.06 6.58 -2.87
N ARG A 116 -22.82 7.40 -1.84
CA ARG A 116 -23.80 8.38 -1.34
C ARG A 116 -24.18 9.43 -2.38
N GLU A 117 -23.21 9.91 -3.16
CA GLU A 117 -23.47 10.91 -4.19
C GLU A 117 -24.22 10.32 -5.40
N MET A 118 -23.94 9.06 -5.76
CA MET A 118 -24.72 8.32 -6.76
C MET A 118 -26.17 8.15 -6.31
N GLU A 119 -26.39 7.72 -5.06
CA GLU A 119 -27.74 7.55 -4.51
C GLU A 119 -28.51 8.88 -4.49
N ARG A 120 -27.85 9.98 -4.10
CA ARG A 120 -28.45 11.33 -4.14
C ARG A 120 -28.82 11.75 -5.56
N SER A 121 -27.93 11.50 -6.53
CA SER A 121 -28.16 11.83 -7.93
C SER A 121 -29.36 11.05 -8.48
N ALA A 122 -29.39 9.73 -8.25
CA ALA A 122 -30.51 8.87 -8.64
C ALA A 122 -31.85 9.30 -8.00
N LYS A 123 -31.86 9.64 -6.70
CA LYS A 123 -33.06 10.17 -6.02
C LYS A 123 -33.50 11.52 -6.58
N SER A 124 -32.57 12.34 -7.07
CA SER A 124 -32.90 13.63 -7.69
C SER A 124 -33.49 13.44 -9.08
N GLU A 125 -32.96 12.51 -9.86
CA GLU A 125 -33.46 12.16 -11.19
C GLU A 125 -34.83 11.49 -11.11
N GLY A 126 -35.02 10.51 -10.23
CA GLY A 126 -36.32 9.88 -10.02
C GLY A 126 -37.41 10.87 -9.61
N ARG A 127 -37.08 11.87 -8.78
CA ARG A 127 -38.02 12.96 -8.44
C ARG A 127 -38.36 13.86 -9.65
N ARG A 128 -37.39 14.14 -10.53
CA ARG A 128 -37.63 14.90 -11.77
C ARG A 128 -38.51 14.11 -12.73
N GLU A 129 -38.25 12.83 -12.91
CA GLU A 129 -39.04 11.95 -13.77
C GLU A 129 -40.49 11.82 -13.27
N GLN A 130 -40.67 11.67 -11.96
CA GLN A 130 -41.99 11.64 -11.35
C GLN A 130 -42.73 12.97 -11.54
N ALA A 131 -42.10 14.10 -11.27
CA ALA A 131 -42.70 15.42 -11.51
C ALA A 131 -43.11 15.61 -12.98
N ALA A 132 -42.25 15.21 -13.92
CA ALA A 132 -42.56 15.28 -15.35
C ALA A 132 -43.70 14.31 -15.77
N SER A 133 -43.83 13.17 -15.10
CA SER A 133 -44.95 12.23 -15.30
C SER A 133 -46.26 12.82 -14.78
N ASP A 134 -46.25 13.38 -13.56
CA ASP A 134 -47.41 13.99 -12.92
C ASP A 134 -47.90 15.20 -13.73
N ASP A 135 -46.98 16.05 -14.21
CA ASP A 135 -47.31 17.18 -15.08
C ASP A 135 -48.00 16.74 -16.38
N ARG A 136 -47.49 15.66 -17.02
CA ARG A 136 -48.12 15.07 -18.21
C ARG A 136 -49.51 14.52 -17.91
N SER A 137 -49.67 13.81 -16.80
CA SER A 137 -50.96 13.27 -16.35
C SER A 137 -51.97 14.39 -16.09
N LEU A 138 -51.60 15.42 -15.33
CA LEU A 138 -52.43 16.58 -15.05
C LEU A 138 -52.81 17.35 -16.33
N ALA A 139 -51.87 17.53 -17.25
CA ALA A 139 -52.13 18.16 -18.54
C ALA A 139 -53.15 17.37 -19.37
N SER A 140 -53.05 16.04 -19.40
CA SER A 140 -54.01 15.16 -20.10
C SER A 140 -55.42 15.23 -19.49
N SER A 141 -55.52 15.20 -18.16
CA SER A 141 -56.79 15.30 -17.43
C SER A 141 -57.48 16.65 -17.65
N ARG A 142 -56.72 17.75 -17.67
CA ARG A 142 -57.24 19.10 -17.98
C ARG A 142 -57.82 19.18 -19.40
N ARG A 143 -57.16 18.54 -20.38
CA ARG A 143 -57.65 18.48 -21.78
C ARG A 143 -58.94 17.67 -21.89
N ALA A 144 -59.00 16.49 -21.25
CA ALA A 144 -60.19 15.65 -21.25
C ALA A 144 -61.40 16.36 -20.60
N LYS A 145 -61.21 17.02 -19.44
CA LYS A 145 -62.26 17.81 -18.78
C LYS A 145 -62.77 18.96 -19.66
N LYS A 146 -61.90 19.68 -20.37
CA LYS A 146 -62.30 20.73 -21.32
C LYS A 146 -63.09 20.17 -22.52
N GLY A 147 -62.78 18.97 -22.99
CA GLY A 147 -63.53 18.29 -24.06
C GLY A 147 -64.94 17.87 -23.63
N SER A 148 -65.11 17.42 -22.37
CA SER A 148 -66.42 17.00 -21.84
C SER A 148 -67.41 18.15 -21.60
N ARG A 149 -66.91 19.38 -21.36
CA ARG A 149 -67.75 20.59 -21.15
C ARG A 149 -68.23 21.26 -22.44
N LYS A 150 -67.75 20.80 -23.60
CA LYS A 150 -68.13 21.32 -24.93
C LYS A 150 -69.15 20.43 -25.67
N ARG A 151 -69.69 19.41 -25.01
CA ARG A 151 -70.78 18.57 -25.50
C ARG A 151 -72.05 18.86 -24.74
#